data_AF-A0A0C2ZZL6-F1
#
_entry.id   AF-A0A0C2ZZL6-F1
#
_cell.length_a   1.000
_cell.length_b   1.000
_cell.length_c   1.000
_cell.angle_alpha   90.00
_cell.angle_beta   90.00
_cell.angle_gamma   90.00
#
_symmetry.space_group_name_H-M   'P 1'
#
loop_
_entity.id
_entity.type
_entity.pdbx_description
1 polymer ?
#
loop_
_entity_poly.entity_id
_entity_poly.type
_entity_poly.pdbx_seq_one_letter_code
_entity_poly.pdbx_strand_id
1 'polypeptide(L)' 'LVDEITAHHWVGNTVDFLVKWNLGDSTWEPHAHCKELEALDNYLELQGAPSVQ' A
#
# COMPACT_ATOMS: atom_id res chain seq x y z
N LEU A 1 -11.21 -6.96 3.41
CA LEU A 1 -10.26 -6.96 4.54
C LEU A 1 -8.86 -7.04 3.93
N VAL A 2 -8.11 -5.95 4.02
CA VAL A 2 -6.68 -5.90 3.67
C VAL A 2 -5.90 -6.38 4.90
N ASP A 3 -4.86 -7.18 4.66
CA ASP A 3 -3.98 -7.65 5.74
C ASP A 3 -2.85 -6.64 5.94
N GLU A 4 -2.04 -6.42 4.90
CA GLU A 4 -0.88 -5.52 4.97
C GLU A 4 -0.43 -5.09 3.57
N ILE A 5 0.32 -3.98 3.49
CA ILE A 5 1.10 -3.64 2.31
C ILE A 5 2.52 -4.13 2.53
N THR A 6 3.03 -4.93 1.59
CA THR A 6 4.34 -5.60 1.73
C THR A 6 5.43 -4.98 0.87
N ALA A 7 5.05 -4.29 -0.21
CA ALA A 7 5.99 -3.69 -1.15
C ALA A 7 5.35 -2.51 -1.89
N HIS A 8 6.19 -1.69 -2.50
CA HIS A 8 5.78 -0.67 -3.47
C HIS A 8 6.72 -0.69 -4.68
N HIS A 9 6.24 -0.21 -5.82
CA HIS A 9 7.09 0.07 -6.98
C HIS A 9 6.61 1.30 -7.74
N TRP A 10 7.55 1.94 -8.42
CA TRP A 10 7.27 3.11 -9.25
C TRP A 10 6.95 2.69 -10.68
N VAL A 11 5.83 3.18 -11.21
CA VAL A 11 5.41 3.02 -12.60
C VAL A 11 5.35 4.41 -13.22
N GLY A 12 6.48 4.85 -13.75
CA GLY A 12 6.63 6.22 -14.25
C GLY A 12 6.50 7.23 -13.10
N ASN A 13 5.39 7.97 -13.07
CA ASN A 13 5.11 8.99 -12.06
C ASN A 13 4.01 8.58 -11.06
N THR A 14 3.60 7.32 -11.08
CA THR A 14 2.68 6.74 -10.10
C THR A 14 3.39 5.66 -9.29
N VAL A 15 2.86 5.39 -8.10
CA VAL A 15 3.33 4.31 -7.24
C VAL A 15 2.19 3.32 -7.03
N ASP A 16 2.52 2.04 -7.21
CA ASP A 16 1.63 0.92 -6.94
C ASP A 16 2.15 0.16 -5.72
N PHE A 17 1.23 -0.37 -4.93
CA PHE A 17 1.50 -1.09 -3.70
C PHE A 17 1.05 -2.54 -3.81
N LEU A 18 1.87 -3.45 -3.29
CA LEU A 18 1.52 -4.85 -3.18
C LEU A 18 0.68 -5.05 -1.93
N VAL A 19 -0.63 -5.07 -2.13
CA VAL A 19 -1.63 -5.29 -1.10
C VAL A 19 -1.81 -6.78 -0.92
N LYS A 20 -1.54 -7.26 0.30
CA LYS A 20 -1.83 -8.63 0.70
C LYS A 20 -3.23 -8.70 1.30
N TRP A 21 -4.06 -9.54 0.73
CA TRP A 21 -5.44 -9.72 1.16
C TRP A 21 -5.54 -10.83 2.18
N ASN A 22 -6.59 -10.80 3.00
CA ASN A 22 -6.83 -11.79 4.05
C ASN A 22 -7.03 -13.23 3.50
N LEU A 23 -7.29 -13.37 2.21
CA LEU A 23 -7.41 -14.67 1.53
C LEU A 23 -6.06 -15.25 1.08
N GLY A 24 -4.95 -14.55 1.34
CA GLY A 24 -3.60 -14.95 0.96
C GLY A 24 -3.18 -14.49 -0.44
N ASP A 25 -4.12 -14.02 -1.26
CA ASP A 25 -3.81 -13.38 -2.53
C ASP A 25 -3.09 -12.05 -2.31
N SER A 26 -2.27 -11.64 -3.28
CA SER A 26 -1.64 -10.32 -3.29
C SER A 26 -1.81 -9.69 -4.67
N THR A 27 -2.24 -8.43 -4.70
CA THR A 27 -2.39 -7.67 -5.94
C THR A 27 -1.66 -6.34 -5.86
N TRP A 28 -1.21 -5.86 -7.03
CA TRP A 28 -0.66 -4.52 -7.15
C TRP A 28 -1.82 -3.54 -7.35
N GLU A 29 -1.97 -2.62 -6.41
CA GLU A 29 -3.01 -1.60 -6.42
C GLU A 29 -2.37 -0.21 -6.49
N PRO A 30 -2.92 0.71 -7.29
CA PRO A 30 -2.40 2.06 -7.37
C PRO A 30 -2.63 2.80 -6.05
N HIS A 31 -1.77 3.78 -5.74
CA HIS A 31 -1.89 4.63 -4.55
C HIS A 31 -3.32 5.17 -4.32
N ALA A 32 -4.02 5.55 -5.39
CA ALA A 32 -5.39 6.07 -5.31
C ALA A 32 -6.38 5.08 -4.67
N HIS A 33 -6.15 3.77 -4.84
CA HIS A 33 -6.96 2.71 -4.27
C HIS A 33 -6.53 2.36 -2.85
N CYS A 34 -5.26 2.59 -2.52
CA CYS A 34 -4.70 2.33 -1.19
C CYS A 34 -4.87 3.49 -0.20
N LYS A 35 -5.20 4.71 -0.68
CA LYS A 35 -5.33 5.93 0.12
C LYS A 35 -6.17 5.77 1.39
N GLU A 36 -7.25 4.98 1.32
CA GLU A 36 -8.20 4.83 2.43
C GLU A 36 -7.88 3.61 3.30
N LEU A 37 -6.78 2.90 3.03
CA LEU A 37 -6.36 1.72 3.77
C LEU A 37 -5.46 2.14 4.92
N GLU A 38 -5.83 1.76 6.14
CA GLU A 38 -4.96 1.84 7.33
C GLU A 38 -3.62 1.10 7.11
N ALA A 39 -3.63 0.05 6.28
CA ALA A 39 -2.42 -0.67 5.88
C ALA A 39 -1.39 0.21 5.13
N LEU A 40 -1.84 1.27 4.44
CA LEU A 40 -0.96 2.23 3.81
C LEU A 40 -0.29 3.15 4.83
N ASP A 41 -1.05 3.68 5.79
CA ASP A 41 -0.50 4.51 6.86
C ASP A 41 0.57 3.74 7.65
N ASN A 42 0.24 2.52 8.08
CA ASN A 42 1.18 1.62 8.77
C ASN A 42 2.44 1.36 7.93
N TYR A 43 2.29 1.14 6.62
CA TYR A 43 3.42 0.91 5.73
C TYR A 43 4.32 2.15 5.61
N LEU A 44 3.74 3.34 5.45
CA LEU A 44 4.49 4.59 5.35
C LEU A 44 5.22 4.90 6.66
N GLU A 45 4.58 4.71 7.81
CA GLU A 45 5.20 4.86 9.12
C GLU A 45 6.41 3.93 9.29
N LEU A 46 6.30 2.67 8.87
CA LEU A 46 7.42 1.72 8.88
C LEU A 46 8.57 2.13 7.94
N GLN A 47 8.27 2.82 6.84
CA GLN A 47 9.28 3.38 5.93
C GLN A 47 9.87 4.71 6.46
N GLY A 48 9.38 5.24 7.58
CA GLY A 48 9.75 6.57 8.07
C GLY A 48 9.23 7.72 7.21
N ALA A 49 8.23 7.45 6.36
CA ALA A 49 7.54 8.47 5.59
C ALA A 49 6.34 9.01 6.39
N PRO A 50 6.09 10.34 6.37
CA PRO A 50 4.88 10.87 6.97
C PRO A 50 3.66 10.32 6.23
N SER A 51 2.60 10.00 6.97
CA SER A 51 1.31 9.63 6.38
C SER A 51 0.82 10.77 5.49
N VAL A 52 0.37 10.41 4.28
CA VAL A 52 -0.12 11.38 3.29
C VAL A 52 -1.64 11.41 3.40
N GLN A 53 -2.16 12.27 4.28
CA GLN A 53 -3.61 12.52 4.41
C GLN A 53 -4.16 13.33 3.22
#